data_AF-A0AAV7EM21-F1
#
_entry.id   AF-A0AAV7EM21-F1
#
_cell.length_a   1.000
_cell.length_b   1.000
_cell.length_c   1.000
_cell.angle_alpha   90.00
_cell.angle_beta   90.00
_cell.angle_gamma   90.00
#
_symmetry.space_group_name_H-M   'P 1'
#
loop_
_entity.id
_entity.type
_entity.pdbx_description
1 polymer ?
#
loop_
_entity_poly.entity_id
_entity_poly.type
_entity_poly.pdbx_seq_one_letter_code
_entity_poly.pdbx_strand_id
1 'polypeptide(L)'
;MIPERLFGVEILLKSKIEKCEKHSDLDRLDCKQKIVVNLAVPSRSSGGESSIAAELVENRGECNSPDADNKNTPNYYSQQVCCIMLFMRDNIHRDVPFKAEEHTVRTHKCEPDALIAKIVKSCERLKDQSGRYIEKTKPICCPCGPRRRTPSTCGNFFDTLLKGKANTAHCLRFSQDWFHVFEIGRRSLGFNVRIQVKKGTKHQESRINLEIPLWLSVRQNRTALSNDNFLRVHLFGDFVGYTSIPSFEDLYLVIPRQGSRSPENLGRNFSMWMLLERVRFLDGIECDKIGVSYEAFLCHSRTYASGTQGSCLHNQFAGFFGTSADQYEIENNLLPQYRVEGRFERINEHPGFETHSFSIGIMKL
;
A
#
# COMPACT_ATOMS: atom_id res chain seq x y z
N MET A 1 3.03 10.12 32.24
CA MET A 1 3.25 11.23 31.28
C MET A 1 4.71 11.24 30.91
N ILE A 2 5.05 10.74 29.72
CA ILE A 2 6.39 10.90 29.15
C ILE A 2 6.41 12.30 28.51
N PRO A 3 7.41 13.15 28.78
CA PRO A 3 7.45 14.48 28.18
C PRO A 3 7.50 14.32 26.65
N GLU A 4 6.63 15.03 25.94
CA GLU A 4 6.79 15.23 24.50
C GLU A 4 8.18 15.82 24.28
N ARG A 5 9.10 15.03 23.72
CA ARG A 5 10.40 15.55 23.29
C ARG A 5 10.10 16.57 22.20
N LEU A 6 10.44 17.84 22.44
CA LEU A 6 10.46 18.85 21.39
C LEU A 6 11.44 18.39 20.29
N PHE A 7 10.90 17.98 19.16
CA PHE A 7 11.67 17.76 17.94
C PHE A 7 11.90 19.13 17.30
N GLY A 8 13.04 19.76 17.59
CA GLY A 8 13.43 21.05 17.05
C GLY A 8 14.38 20.91 15.85
N VAL A 9 14.35 21.88 14.94
CA VAL A 9 15.35 22.01 13.87
C VAL A 9 16.71 22.34 14.50
N GLU A 10 17.76 21.66 14.05
CA GLU A 10 19.13 21.86 14.55
C GLU A 10 20.05 22.45 13.47
N ILE A 11 20.86 23.43 13.84
CA ILE A 11 21.87 24.03 12.95
C ILE A 11 23.17 23.23 13.07
N LEU A 12 23.52 22.50 12.01
CA LEU A 12 24.74 21.70 11.96
C LEU A 12 25.97 22.54 11.61
N LEU A 13 25.79 23.53 10.74
CA LEU A 13 26.87 24.38 10.26
C LEU A 13 26.34 25.75 9.84
N LYS A 14 27.12 26.79 10.13
CA LYS A 14 26.93 28.16 9.64
C LYS A 14 28.28 28.69 9.16
N SER A 15 28.38 29.05 7.88
CA SER A 15 29.60 29.63 7.31
C SER A 15 29.30 30.76 6.34
N LYS A 16 30.31 31.58 6.07
CA LYS A 16 30.28 32.64 5.05
C LYS A 16 31.17 32.18 3.90
N ILE A 17 30.63 32.13 2.70
CA ILE A 17 31.31 31.61 1.50
C ILE A 17 31.14 32.63 0.37
N GLU A 18 32.20 32.88 -0.38
CA GLU A 18 32.13 33.61 -1.64
C GLU A 18 31.78 32.65 -2.78
N LYS A 19 30.65 32.89 -3.44
CA LYS A 19 30.21 32.10 -4.59
C LYS A 19 30.40 32.91 -5.86
N CYS A 20 31.25 32.42 -6.76
CA CYS A 20 31.45 32.98 -8.09
C CYS A 20 30.69 32.17 -9.14
N GLU A 21 29.93 32.84 -10.00
CA GLU A 21 29.29 32.24 -11.17
C GLU A 21 29.98 32.75 -12.44
N LYS A 22 30.42 31.82 -13.31
CA LYS A 22 30.97 32.14 -14.64
C LYS A 22 29.84 32.10 -15.65
N HIS A 23 29.56 33.22 -16.30
CA HIS A 23 28.64 33.25 -17.43
C HIS A 23 29.39 32.80 -18.69
N SER A 24 28.81 31.90 -19.47
CA SER A 24 29.47 31.24 -20.62
C SER A 24 29.95 32.23 -21.70
N ASP A 25 29.38 33.43 -21.74
CA ASP A 25 29.54 34.36 -22.86
C ASP A 25 30.47 35.55 -22.53
N LEU A 26 30.95 35.65 -21.28
CA LEU A 26 31.86 36.69 -20.82
C LEU A 26 32.91 36.05 -19.89
N ASP A 27 34.19 36.32 -20.09
CA ASP A 27 35.26 35.92 -19.15
C ASP A 27 35.20 36.67 -17.79
N ARG A 28 34.02 37.18 -17.42
CA ARG A 28 33.76 37.90 -16.18
C ARG A 28 33.09 36.97 -15.16
N LEU A 29 33.75 36.81 -14.01
CA LEU A 29 33.21 36.11 -12.84
C LEU A 29 32.33 37.07 -12.02
N ASP A 30 31.08 36.69 -11.75
CA ASP A 30 30.21 37.40 -10.79
C ASP A 30 30.31 36.70 -9.43
N CYS A 31 31.09 37.30 -8.51
CA CYS A 31 31.31 36.79 -7.17
C CYS A 31 30.44 37.50 -6.15
N LYS A 32 29.68 36.73 -5.36
CA LYS A 32 28.83 37.23 -4.28
C LYS A 32 29.10 36.48 -2.98
N GLN A 33 29.25 37.22 -1.89
CA GLN A 33 29.32 36.63 -0.55
C GLN A 33 27.93 36.11 -0.15
N LYS A 34 27.87 34.87 0.34
CA LYS A 34 26.66 34.19 0.79
C LYS A 34 26.88 33.58 2.16
N ILE A 35 25.81 33.47 2.94
CA ILE A 35 25.79 32.69 4.18
C ILE A 35 25.23 31.32 3.85
N VAL A 36 25.97 30.27 4.20
CA VAL A 36 25.54 28.88 4.03
C VAL A 36 25.21 28.33 5.40
N VAL A 37 23.99 27.80 5.53
CA VAL A 37 23.50 27.17 6.76
C VAL A 37 23.09 25.73 6.42
N ASN A 38 23.64 24.77 7.16
CA ASN A 38 23.23 23.38 7.08
C ASN A 38 22.32 23.04 8.26
N LEU A 39 21.18 22.43 7.96
CA LEU A 39 20.10 22.20 8.93
C LEU A 39 19.72 20.72 8.96
N ALA A 40 19.57 20.19 10.17
CA ALA A 40 18.87 18.93 10.39
C ALA A 40 17.41 19.25 10.75
N VAL A 41 16.48 18.88 9.86
CA VAL A 41 15.05 19.11 10.06
C VAL A 41 14.40 17.77 10.44
N PRO A 42 13.99 17.58 11.70
CA PRO A 42 13.39 16.32 12.13
C PRO A 42 12.01 16.11 11.50
N SER A 43 11.63 14.85 11.34
CA SER A 43 10.26 14.49 10.96
C SER A 43 9.25 15.03 11.98
N ARG A 44 8.08 15.47 11.52
CA ARG A 44 7.01 16.10 12.34
C ARG A 44 7.31 17.52 12.85
N SER A 45 8.39 18.15 12.40
CA SER A 45 8.60 19.59 12.59
C SER A 45 7.41 20.38 12.02
N SER A 46 6.87 21.30 12.81
CA SER A 46 5.67 22.08 12.50
C SER A 46 5.98 23.46 11.91
N GLY A 47 7.22 23.93 12.07
CA GLY A 47 7.66 25.30 11.76
C GLY A 47 7.32 26.33 12.82
N GLY A 48 6.51 25.99 13.83
CA GLY A 48 6.24 26.87 14.98
C GLY A 48 7.29 26.78 16.08
N GLU A 49 8.05 25.68 16.12
CA GLU A 49 9.01 25.38 17.19
C GLU A 49 10.30 26.19 17.11
N SER A 50 10.71 26.60 15.91
CA SER A 50 11.97 27.33 15.71
C SER A 50 11.88 28.23 14.48
N SER A 51 12.59 29.35 14.52
CA SER A 51 12.76 30.22 13.37
C SER A 51 14.20 30.70 13.27
N ILE A 52 14.69 30.82 12.04
CA ILE A 52 15.99 31.40 11.75
C ILE A 52 15.76 32.84 11.32
N ALA A 53 16.49 33.79 11.91
CA ALA A 53 16.48 35.17 11.48
C ALA A 53 17.75 35.48 10.68
N ALA A 54 17.61 36.02 9.47
CA ALA A 54 18.73 36.61 8.74
C ALA A 54 18.66 38.14 8.83
N GLU A 55 19.79 38.73 9.20
CA GLU A 55 19.98 40.17 9.24
C GLU A 55 20.65 40.63 7.94
N LEU A 56 20.00 41.59 7.28
CA LEU A 56 20.50 42.23 6.07
C LEU A 56 21.14 43.56 6.46
N VAL A 57 22.44 43.70 6.17
CA VAL A 57 23.16 44.97 6.29
C VAL A 57 23.41 45.48 4.88
N GLU A 58 22.68 46.51 4.46
CA GLU A 58 22.96 47.22 3.22
C GLU A 58 24.06 48.26 3.47
N ASN A 59 25.26 48.01 2.95
CA ASN A 59 26.23 49.09 2.79
C ASN A 59 25.84 49.91 1.56
N ARG A 60 25.15 51.04 1.78
CA ARG A 60 25.06 52.07 0.75
C ARG A 60 26.45 52.65 0.52
N GLY A 61 27.00 52.39 -0.66
CA GLY A 61 28.14 53.12 -1.18
C GLY A 61 27.75 54.58 -1.44
N GLU A 62 28.58 55.47 -0.89
CA GLU A 62 28.69 56.92 -1.09
C GLU A 62 27.66 57.87 -0.46
N CYS A 63 28.24 58.84 0.25
CA CYS A 63 27.66 59.86 1.11
C CYS A 63 26.93 60.95 0.31
N ASN A 64 25.69 61.28 0.72
CA ASN A 64 25.18 62.65 0.94
C ASN A 64 23.65 62.64 1.14
N SER A 65 23.19 62.31 2.35
CA SER A 65 22.01 62.93 2.95
C SER A 65 22.00 62.65 4.46
N PRO A 66 21.83 63.68 5.31
CA PRO A 66 21.74 63.50 6.76
C PRO A 66 20.30 63.17 7.12
N ASP A 67 19.94 61.89 7.02
CA ASP A 67 18.86 61.24 7.79
C ASP A 67 18.68 59.82 7.23
N ALA A 68 19.46 58.88 7.74
CA ALA A 68 19.29 57.46 7.42
C ALA A 68 19.45 56.64 8.70
N ASP A 69 18.33 56.52 9.41
CA ASP A 69 18.14 55.58 10.50
C ASP A 69 18.45 54.16 10.00
N ASN A 70 19.61 53.64 10.41
CA ASN A 70 20.21 52.39 9.97
C ASN A 70 19.41 51.22 10.60
N LYS A 71 18.21 50.96 10.07
CA LYS A 71 17.27 49.99 10.65
C LYS A 71 17.36 48.65 9.93
N ASN A 72 18.05 47.71 10.59
CA ASN A 72 18.13 46.29 10.26
C ASN A 72 16.71 45.69 10.19
N THR A 73 16.38 45.02 9.07
CA THR A 73 15.08 44.34 8.90
C THR A 73 15.33 42.84 8.91
N PRO A 74 14.99 42.12 9.99
CA PRO A 74 15.22 40.67 10.06
C PRO A 74 14.19 39.93 9.19
N ASN A 75 14.68 39.05 8.32
CA ASN A 75 13.83 38.07 7.62
C ASN A 75 13.76 36.80 8.47
N TYR A 76 12.56 36.26 8.67
CA TYR A 76 12.36 35.03 9.44
C TYR A 76 12.08 33.84 8.52
N TYR A 77 12.68 32.70 8.84
CA TYR A 77 12.47 31.43 8.14
C TYR A 77 11.98 30.38 9.12
N SER A 78 10.88 29.70 8.79
CA SER A 78 10.45 28.49 9.47
C SER A 78 10.41 27.31 8.51
N GLN A 79 10.80 26.14 9.00
CA GLN A 79 10.83 24.89 8.24
C GLN A 79 9.82 23.93 8.85
N GLN A 80 9.06 23.24 8.01
CA GLN A 80 8.06 22.26 8.41
C GLN A 80 8.23 21.00 7.55
N VAL A 81 8.28 19.84 8.16
CA VAL A 81 8.28 18.55 7.45
C VAL A 81 6.90 17.94 7.61
N CYS A 82 6.14 17.91 6.51
CA CYS A 82 4.72 17.61 6.58
C CYS A 82 4.47 16.15 7.01
N CYS A 83 5.20 15.17 6.45
CA CYS A 83 5.16 13.75 6.81
C CYS A 83 6.30 12.99 6.10
N ILE A 84 6.83 11.92 6.71
CA ILE A 84 7.66 10.91 6.03
C ILE A 84 6.83 9.66 5.78
N MET A 85 6.83 9.19 4.54
CA MET A 85 6.11 8.00 4.10
C MET A 85 7.02 7.07 3.33
N LEU A 86 6.76 5.77 3.50
CA LEU A 86 7.30 4.71 2.68
C LEU A 86 6.38 4.48 1.50
N PHE A 87 6.93 4.30 0.31
CA PHE A 87 6.21 3.99 -0.91
C PHE A 87 6.66 2.67 -1.47
N MET A 88 5.69 1.92 -1.99
CA MET A 88 5.90 0.71 -2.74
C MET A 88 5.20 0.84 -4.09
N ARG A 89 5.86 0.34 -5.13
CA ARG A 89 5.27 0.26 -6.47
C ARG A 89 4.70 -1.13 -6.63
N ASP A 90 3.42 -1.18 -6.99
CA ASP A 90 2.67 -2.41 -6.99
C ASP A 90 2.32 -2.81 -8.43
N ASN A 91 2.66 -4.05 -8.79
CA ASN A 91 2.27 -4.64 -10.06
C ASN A 91 1.25 -5.74 -9.81
N ILE A 92 0.16 -5.77 -10.58
CA ILE A 92 -0.84 -6.84 -10.49
C ILE A 92 -0.16 -8.16 -10.89
N HIS A 93 -0.10 -9.11 -9.96
CA HIS A 93 0.37 -10.46 -10.21
C HIS A 93 -0.76 -11.32 -10.79
N ARG A 94 -1.91 -11.38 -10.10
CA ARG A 94 -3.11 -12.11 -10.56
C ARG A 94 -4.36 -11.73 -9.76
N ASP A 95 -5.52 -12.07 -10.31
CA ASP A 95 -6.79 -12.06 -9.58
C ASP A 95 -7.03 -13.42 -8.90
N VAL A 96 -7.48 -13.39 -7.65
CA VAL A 96 -7.77 -14.58 -6.85
C VAL A 96 -9.15 -14.46 -6.19
N PRO A 97 -9.99 -15.50 -6.18
CA PRO A 97 -11.29 -15.44 -5.51
C PRO A 97 -11.13 -15.35 -4.00
N PHE A 98 -12.04 -14.63 -3.33
CA PHE A 98 -12.07 -14.52 -1.87
C PHE A 98 -12.19 -15.89 -1.18
N LYS A 99 -13.06 -16.74 -1.74
CA LYS A 99 -13.33 -18.06 -1.20
C LYS A 99 -13.53 -19.07 -2.33
N ALA A 100 -12.90 -20.22 -2.17
CA ALA A 100 -13.15 -21.41 -2.96
C ALA A 100 -13.97 -22.38 -2.10
N GLU A 101 -15.09 -22.85 -2.64
CA GLU A 101 -16.05 -23.67 -1.90
C GLU A 101 -16.33 -24.98 -2.65
N GLU A 102 -16.42 -26.07 -1.89
CA GLU A 102 -16.92 -27.34 -2.40
C GLU A 102 -18.44 -27.37 -2.27
N HIS A 103 -19.12 -27.50 -3.40
CA HIS A 103 -20.55 -27.75 -3.44
C HIS A 103 -20.80 -29.25 -3.56
N THR A 104 -21.75 -29.75 -2.78
CA THR A 104 -22.15 -31.16 -2.81
C THR A 104 -23.61 -31.30 -3.21
N VAL A 105 -23.88 -32.18 -4.18
CA VAL A 105 -25.23 -32.50 -4.66
C VAL A 105 -25.48 -33.98 -4.51
N ARG A 106 -26.53 -34.36 -3.77
CA ARG A 106 -27.02 -35.74 -3.71
C ARG A 106 -27.83 -36.02 -4.97
N THR A 107 -27.48 -37.10 -5.68
CA THR A 107 -28.06 -37.43 -6.99
C THR A 107 -28.08 -38.95 -7.23
N HIS A 108 -28.63 -39.38 -8.36
CA HIS A 108 -28.60 -40.77 -8.84
C HIS A 108 -27.98 -40.82 -10.23
N LYS A 109 -27.27 -41.93 -10.55
CA LYS A 109 -26.58 -42.11 -11.84
C LYS A 109 -25.63 -40.94 -12.16
N CYS A 110 -24.77 -40.60 -11.20
CA CYS A 110 -23.79 -39.53 -11.40
C CYS A 110 -22.71 -39.97 -12.38
N GLU A 111 -22.54 -39.20 -13.46
CA GLU A 111 -21.45 -39.37 -14.40
C GLU A 111 -20.73 -38.02 -14.60
N PRO A 112 -19.38 -37.99 -14.70
CA PRO A 112 -18.63 -36.76 -14.90
C PRO A 112 -18.97 -36.04 -16.22
N ASP A 113 -19.41 -36.79 -17.23
CA ASP A 113 -19.86 -36.29 -18.53
C ASP A 113 -21.39 -36.16 -18.64
N ALA A 114 -22.13 -36.31 -17.53
CA ALA A 114 -23.57 -36.11 -17.53
C ALA A 114 -23.91 -34.69 -18.02
N LEU A 115 -24.37 -34.60 -19.26
CA LEU A 115 -24.78 -33.35 -19.93
C LEU A 115 -26.06 -32.76 -19.33
N ILE A 116 -26.73 -33.48 -18.43
CA ILE A 116 -28.03 -33.13 -17.90
C ILE A 116 -27.84 -32.36 -16.59
N ALA A 117 -27.92 -31.02 -16.66
CA ALA A 117 -27.95 -30.13 -15.50
C ALA A 117 -28.97 -30.55 -14.43
N LYS A 118 -30.07 -31.22 -14.82
CA LYS A 118 -31.08 -31.77 -13.91
C LYS A 118 -30.53 -32.82 -12.92
N ILE A 119 -29.45 -33.52 -13.26
CA ILE A 119 -28.84 -34.57 -12.43
C ILE A 119 -27.82 -33.98 -11.45
N VAL A 120 -26.90 -33.14 -11.94
CA VAL A 120 -25.79 -32.59 -11.12
C VAL A 120 -26.07 -31.20 -10.54
N LYS A 121 -27.17 -30.55 -10.94
CA LYS A 121 -27.65 -29.25 -10.45
C LYS A 121 -26.54 -28.19 -10.45
N SER A 122 -26.22 -27.62 -9.28
CA SER A 122 -25.19 -26.59 -9.11
C SER A 122 -23.77 -27.05 -9.49
N CYS A 123 -23.56 -28.37 -9.66
CA CYS A 123 -22.31 -28.97 -10.12
C CYS A 123 -22.21 -29.18 -11.64
N GLU A 124 -23.04 -28.49 -12.42
CA GLU A 124 -22.91 -28.45 -13.88
C GLU A 124 -21.53 -27.94 -14.33
N ARG A 125 -21.04 -28.43 -15.47
CA ARG A 125 -19.76 -27.98 -16.06
C ARG A 125 -19.85 -26.52 -16.46
N LEU A 126 -18.78 -25.77 -16.20
CA LEU A 126 -18.71 -24.38 -16.60
C LEU A 126 -18.32 -24.28 -18.08
N LYS A 127 -18.85 -23.24 -18.73
CA LYS A 127 -18.48 -22.87 -20.10
C LYS A 127 -17.57 -21.66 -20.08
N ASP A 128 -16.60 -21.64 -21.01
CA ASP A 128 -15.78 -20.47 -21.26
C ASP A 128 -16.57 -19.39 -22.02
N GLN A 129 -15.92 -18.25 -22.30
CA GLN A 129 -16.53 -17.14 -23.05
C GLN A 129 -16.94 -17.51 -24.48
N SER A 130 -16.33 -18.57 -25.04
CA SER A 130 -16.68 -19.11 -26.37
C SER A 130 -17.80 -20.17 -26.32
N GLY A 131 -18.37 -20.42 -25.14
CA GLY A 131 -19.41 -21.42 -24.94
C GLY A 131 -18.91 -22.87 -24.87
N ARG A 132 -17.59 -23.10 -24.86
CA ARG A 132 -16.99 -24.44 -24.77
C ARG A 132 -16.90 -24.88 -23.31
N TYR A 133 -17.18 -26.15 -23.06
CA TYR A 133 -17.08 -26.71 -21.71
C TYR A 133 -15.63 -26.78 -21.25
N ILE A 134 -15.37 -26.29 -20.03
CA ILE A 134 -14.06 -26.35 -19.40
C ILE A 134 -13.90 -27.75 -18.78
N GLU A 135 -12.98 -28.53 -19.32
CA GLU A 135 -12.83 -29.95 -18.97
C GLU A 135 -12.51 -30.19 -17.50
N LYS A 136 -11.68 -29.33 -16.90
CA LYS A 136 -11.31 -29.40 -15.48
C LYS A 136 -12.46 -29.04 -14.52
N THR A 137 -13.63 -28.64 -15.02
CA THR A 137 -14.80 -28.29 -14.16
C THR A 137 -15.81 -29.43 -14.02
N LYS A 138 -15.48 -30.63 -14.51
CA LYS A 138 -16.31 -31.83 -14.32
C LYS A 138 -16.51 -32.14 -12.84
N PRO A 139 -17.72 -32.55 -12.42
CA PRO A 139 -17.96 -32.98 -11.05
C PRO A 139 -17.29 -34.32 -10.75
N ILE A 140 -16.89 -34.50 -9.50
CA ILE A 140 -16.41 -35.79 -8.98
C ILE A 140 -17.61 -36.55 -8.41
N CYS A 141 -17.90 -37.72 -8.98
CA CYS A 141 -18.97 -38.59 -8.53
C CYS A 141 -18.46 -39.58 -7.47
N CYS A 142 -18.97 -39.48 -6.25
CA CYS A 142 -18.67 -40.38 -5.15
C CYS A 142 -19.85 -41.34 -4.87
N PRO A 143 -19.58 -42.59 -4.43
CA PRO A 143 -20.62 -43.51 -3.99
C PRO A 143 -21.27 -43.03 -2.69
N CYS A 144 -22.51 -43.44 -2.47
CA CYS A 144 -23.23 -43.26 -1.20
C CYS A 144 -22.60 -44.07 -0.04
N GLY A 145 -22.88 -43.69 1.20
CA GLY A 145 -22.47 -44.42 2.40
C GLY A 145 -22.11 -43.52 3.60
N PRO A 146 -21.98 -44.10 4.81
CA PRO A 146 -21.72 -43.35 6.04
C PRO A 146 -20.25 -42.92 6.21
N ARG A 147 -19.28 -43.72 5.73
CA ARG A 147 -17.83 -43.43 5.77
C ARG A 147 -17.34 -42.86 4.43
N ARG A 148 -18.01 -41.81 3.97
CA ARG A 148 -17.72 -41.11 2.70
C ARG A 148 -17.58 -39.62 2.98
N ARG A 149 -16.93 -38.89 2.06
CA ARG A 149 -16.71 -37.43 2.14
C ARG A 149 -17.93 -36.64 2.56
N THR A 150 -19.10 -37.00 2.03
CA THR A 150 -20.38 -36.57 2.55
C THR A 150 -21.23 -37.78 2.89
N PRO A 151 -21.54 -38.00 4.19
CA PRO A 151 -22.42 -39.06 4.62
C PRO A 151 -23.77 -38.99 3.90
N SER A 152 -24.18 -40.11 3.30
CA SER A 152 -25.41 -40.21 2.51
C SER A 152 -25.98 -41.62 2.56
N THR A 153 -27.30 -41.72 2.42
CA THR A 153 -28.03 -42.99 2.37
C THR A 153 -28.08 -43.50 0.92
N CYS A 154 -27.83 -44.80 0.73
CA CYS A 154 -27.89 -45.43 -0.59
C CYS A 154 -29.32 -45.73 -1.07
N GLY A 155 -30.30 -45.61 -0.17
CA GLY A 155 -31.68 -46.02 -0.42
C GLY A 155 -31.84 -47.53 -0.42
N ASN A 156 -33.05 -47.98 -0.80
CA ASN A 156 -33.39 -49.40 -0.86
C ASN A 156 -33.20 -49.96 -2.29
N PHE A 157 -33.32 -51.28 -2.43
CA PHE A 157 -33.18 -51.96 -3.72
C PHE A 157 -34.14 -51.40 -4.80
N PHE A 158 -35.40 -51.15 -4.43
CA PHE A 158 -36.41 -50.58 -5.34
C PHE A 158 -36.03 -49.17 -5.86
N ASP A 159 -35.47 -48.31 -4.99
CA ASP A 159 -34.97 -46.99 -5.42
C ASP A 159 -33.80 -47.12 -6.39
N THR A 160 -32.91 -48.09 -6.15
CA THR A 160 -31.78 -48.36 -7.04
C THR A 160 -32.25 -48.87 -8.41
N LEU A 161 -33.31 -49.68 -8.46
CA LEU A 161 -33.88 -50.20 -9.70
C LEU A 161 -34.60 -49.10 -10.51
N LEU A 162 -35.39 -48.24 -9.85
CA LEU A 162 -36.18 -47.20 -10.50
C LEU A 162 -35.36 -45.95 -10.87
N LYS A 163 -34.51 -45.47 -9.95
CA LYS A 163 -33.78 -44.19 -10.08
C LYS A 163 -32.30 -44.38 -10.43
N GLY A 164 -31.76 -45.59 -10.23
CA GLY A 164 -30.33 -45.90 -10.37
C GLY A 164 -29.56 -45.72 -9.07
N LYS A 165 -28.28 -46.08 -9.10
CA LYS A 165 -27.37 -46.00 -7.93
C LYS A 165 -27.32 -44.57 -7.39
N ALA A 166 -27.46 -44.43 -6.08
CA ALA A 166 -27.31 -43.16 -5.40
C ALA A 166 -25.84 -42.75 -5.32
N ASN A 167 -25.57 -41.48 -5.60
CA ASN A 167 -24.24 -40.89 -5.64
C ASN A 167 -24.26 -39.48 -5.03
N THR A 168 -23.09 -38.97 -4.73
CA THR A 168 -22.87 -37.55 -4.44
C THR A 168 -21.97 -36.97 -5.52
N ALA A 169 -22.36 -35.85 -6.09
CA ALA A 169 -21.54 -35.05 -6.99
C ALA A 169 -20.87 -33.94 -6.17
N HIS A 170 -19.57 -33.77 -6.36
CA HIS A 170 -18.79 -32.72 -5.71
C HIS A 170 -18.13 -31.85 -6.76
N CYS A 171 -18.18 -30.53 -6.57
CA CYS A 171 -17.61 -29.58 -7.51
C CYS A 171 -17.04 -28.36 -6.79
N LEU A 172 -15.97 -27.83 -7.36
CA LEU A 172 -15.37 -26.58 -6.91
C LEU A 172 -16.14 -25.38 -7.48
N ARG A 173 -16.42 -24.40 -6.63
CA ARG A 173 -17.00 -23.10 -7.01
C ARG A 173 -16.22 -21.98 -6.35
N PHE A 174 -16.23 -20.82 -7.00
CA PHE A 174 -15.55 -19.63 -6.50
C PHE A 174 -16.58 -18.57 -6.15
N SER A 175 -16.31 -17.81 -5.10
CA SER A 175 -17.11 -16.67 -4.68
C SER A 175 -17.19 -15.60 -5.78
N GLN A 176 -18.21 -14.75 -5.69
CA GLN A 176 -18.34 -13.58 -6.56
C GLN A 176 -17.33 -12.47 -6.19
N ASP A 177 -16.85 -12.47 -4.95
CA ASP A 177 -15.82 -11.55 -4.49
C ASP A 177 -14.45 -12.02 -4.97
N TRP A 178 -13.71 -11.12 -5.62
CA TRP A 178 -12.36 -11.34 -6.13
C TRP A 178 -11.42 -10.29 -5.56
N PHE A 179 -10.15 -10.65 -5.46
CA PHE A 179 -9.10 -9.80 -4.95
C PHE A 179 -7.96 -9.73 -5.96
N HIS A 180 -7.39 -8.54 -6.09
CA HIS A 180 -6.12 -8.33 -6.77
C HIS A 180 -4.98 -8.69 -5.83
N VAL A 181 -4.04 -9.48 -6.34
CA VAL A 181 -2.79 -9.79 -5.66
C VAL A 181 -1.71 -8.96 -6.32
N PHE A 182 -1.08 -8.08 -5.55
CA PHE A 182 -0.01 -7.20 -6.00
C PHE A 182 1.33 -7.69 -5.49
N GLU A 183 2.29 -7.72 -6.40
CA GLU A 183 3.69 -7.83 -6.02
C GLU A 183 4.18 -6.47 -5.50
N ILE A 184 4.71 -6.49 -4.28
CA ILE A 184 5.27 -5.30 -3.63
C ILE A 184 6.70 -5.11 -4.15
N GLY A 185 6.90 -4.03 -4.89
CA GLY A 185 8.18 -3.69 -5.49
C GLY A 185 9.15 -2.99 -4.53
N ARG A 186 10.15 -2.32 -5.12
CA ARG A 186 11.17 -1.60 -4.36
C ARG A 186 10.53 -0.49 -3.50
N ARG A 187 10.93 -0.47 -2.23
CA ARG A 187 10.59 0.61 -1.33
C ARG A 187 11.30 1.91 -1.72
N SER A 188 10.62 3.03 -1.55
CA SER A 188 11.22 4.37 -1.65
C SER A 188 10.69 5.26 -0.53
N LEU A 189 11.53 6.13 0.00
CA LEU A 189 11.15 7.08 1.04
C LEU A 189 10.76 8.39 0.37
N GLY A 190 9.64 8.98 0.80
CA GLY A 190 9.25 10.30 0.33
C GLY A 190 8.62 11.13 1.43
N PHE A 191 8.97 12.41 1.39
CA PHE A 191 8.50 13.45 2.28
C PHE A 191 8.54 14.77 1.55
N ASN A 192 7.76 15.72 2.07
CA ASN A 192 7.78 17.10 1.61
C ASN A 192 8.26 18.01 2.74
N VAL A 193 9.24 18.86 2.41
CA VAL A 193 9.71 19.94 3.30
C VAL A 193 9.11 21.24 2.80
N ARG A 194 8.36 21.91 3.68
CA ARG A 194 7.81 23.24 3.47
C ARG A 194 8.70 24.25 4.19
N ILE A 195 9.15 25.28 3.48
CA ILE A 195 9.94 26.37 4.05
C ILE A 195 9.14 27.64 3.87
N GLN A 196 8.79 28.28 4.98
CA GLN A 196 8.09 29.55 4.96
C GLN A 196 9.10 30.68 5.15
N VAL A 197 9.09 31.62 4.21
CA VAL A 197 9.90 32.84 4.29
C VAL A 197 8.99 34.00 4.62
N LYS A 198 9.27 34.71 5.71
CA LYS A 198 8.62 35.96 6.10
C LYS A 198 9.56 37.11 5.84
N LYS A 199 9.19 37.96 4.89
CA LYS A 199 9.89 39.23 4.63
C LYS A 199 9.11 40.38 5.24
N GLY A 200 9.82 41.25 5.96
CA GLY A 200 9.25 42.53 6.40
C GLY A 200 9.38 43.57 5.30
N THR A 201 8.27 44.13 4.82
CA THR A 201 8.27 45.30 3.94
C THR A 201 7.93 46.57 4.72
N LYS A 202 8.60 47.68 4.37
CA LYS A 202 8.30 49.00 4.91
C LYS A 202 7.16 49.64 4.10
N HIS A 203 5.94 49.59 4.63
CA HIS A 203 4.95 50.65 4.40
C HIS A 203 4.25 50.98 5.72
N GLN A 204 3.91 52.26 5.90
CA GLN A 204 3.47 52.88 7.16
C GLN A 204 2.46 52.03 7.94
N GLU A 205 2.70 51.93 9.25
CA GLU A 205 1.86 51.37 10.33
C GLU A 205 1.31 49.93 10.20
N SER A 206 1.52 49.24 9.09
CA SER A 206 1.18 47.83 8.95
C SER A 206 2.37 47.05 8.40
N ARG A 207 3.04 46.27 9.26
CA ARG A 207 4.02 45.27 8.81
C ARG A 207 3.27 44.20 8.02
N ILE A 208 3.24 44.32 6.69
CA ILE A 208 2.72 43.25 5.84
C ILE A 208 3.78 42.15 5.82
N ASN A 209 3.51 41.06 6.56
CA ASN A 209 4.33 39.86 6.49
C ASN A 209 3.96 39.11 5.21
N LEU A 210 4.82 39.13 4.21
CA LEU A 210 4.66 38.29 3.03
C LEU A 210 5.17 36.89 3.35
N GLU A 211 4.27 35.91 3.42
CA GLU A 211 4.60 34.49 3.60
C GLU A 211 4.72 33.80 2.23
N ILE A 212 5.92 33.34 1.89
CA ILE A 212 6.16 32.58 0.65
C ILE A 212 6.55 31.14 1.01
N PRO A 213 5.71 30.13 0.73
CA PRO A 213 6.06 28.73 0.95
C PRO A 213 6.90 28.17 -0.21
N LEU A 214 8.04 27.56 0.09
CA LEU A 214 8.81 26.73 -0.84
C LEU A 214 8.61 25.26 -0.49
N TRP A 215 8.37 24.42 -1.50
CA TRP A 215 8.17 22.98 -1.34
C TRP A 215 9.33 22.20 -1.95
N LEU A 216 9.93 21.32 -1.16
CA LEU A 216 10.94 20.36 -1.62
C LEU A 216 10.39 18.96 -1.45
N SER A 217 10.65 18.10 -2.44
CA SER A 217 10.26 16.70 -2.43
C SER A 217 11.42 15.83 -2.89
N VAL A 218 11.66 14.71 -2.19
CA VAL A 218 12.74 13.77 -2.52
C VAL A 218 12.63 13.22 -3.95
N ARG A 219 11.40 13.03 -4.44
CA ARG A 219 11.12 12.45 -5.77
C ARG A 219 11.07 13.47 -6.90
N GLN A 220 10.54 14.67 -6.64
CA GLN A 220 10.25 15.65 -7.69
C GLN A 220 11.31 16.74 -7.73
N ASN A 221 11.35 17.60 -6.70
CA ASN A 221 12.17 18.81 -6.69
C ASN A 221 13.02 18.86 -5.42
N ARG A 222 14.33 18.59 -5.55
CA ARG A 222 15.30 18.68 -4.46
C ARG A 222 15.93 20.08 -4.31
N THR A 223 15.65 20.97 -5.24
CA THR A 223 16.15 22.35 -5.23
C THR A 223 15.01 23.33 -5.41
N ALA A 224 15.00 24.36 -4.59
CA ALA A 224 14.04 25.46 -4.69
C ALA A 224 14.76 26.80 -4.53
N LEU A 225 14.27 27.81 -5.22
CA LEU A 225 14.80 29.17 -5.21
C LEU A 225 13.65 30.12 -4.86
N SER A 226 13.91 31.12 -4.02
CA SER A 226 12.93 32.19 -3.80
C SER A 226 12.80 33.06 -5.05
N ASN A 227 11.65 33.70 -5.23
CA ASN A 227 11.36 34.53 -6.40
C ASN A 227 12.38 35.65 -6.65
N ASP A 228 13.06 36.13 -5.61
CA ASP A 228 14.08 37.17 -5.66
C ASP A 228 15.52 36.63 -5.65
N ASN A 229 15.70 35.32 -5.81
CA ASN A 229 16.99 34.62 -5.79
C ASN A 229 17.80 34.77 -4.50
N PHE A 230 17.20 35.33 -3.43
CA PHE A 230 17.85 35.57 -2.15
C PHE A 230 18.07 34.28 -1.37
N LEU A 231 17.06 33.41 -1.32
CA LEU A 231 17.13 32.11 -0.66
C LEU A 231 17.24 31.00 -1.71
N ARG A 232 18.26 30.16 -1.56
CA ARG A 232 18.39 28.91 -2.31
C ARG A 232 18.38 27.77 -1.33
N VAL A 233 17.53 26.78 -1.57
CA VAL A 233 17.44 25.59 -0.72
C VAL A 233 17.76 24.35 -1.55
N HIS A 234 18.57 23.48 -0.97
CA HIS A 234 18.93 22.19 -1.54
C HIS A 234 18.70 21.09 -0.50
N LEU A 235 17.96 20.06 -0.87
CA LEU A 235 17.76 18.85 -0.08
C LEU A 235 18.86 17.84 -0.42
N PHE A 236 19.83 17.66 0.49
CA PHE A 236 20.95 16.75 0.27
C PHE A 236 20.56 15.27 0.43
N GLY A 237 19.74 14.96 1.44
CA GLY A 237 19.38 13.59 1.77
C GLY A 237 18.71 13.49 3.13
N ASP A 238 18.69 12.28 3.68
CA ASP A 238 18.18 11.95 5.01
C ASP A 238 19.30 11.30 5.84
N PHE A 239 19.21 11.43 7.17
CA PHE A 239 20.07 10.70 8.08
C PHE A 239 19.55 9.27 8.25
N VAL A 240 20.45 8.31 8.44
CA VAL A 240 20.03 6.93 8.66
C VAL A 240 19.36 6.84 10.04
N GLY A 241 18.14 6.31 10.04
CA GLY A 241 17.38 6.07 11.27
C GLY A 241 17.98 4.96 12.15
N TYR A 242 17.64 5.00 13.43
CA TYR A 242 17.97 3.94 14.41
C TYR A 242 17.02 2.75 14.32
N THR A 243 15.87 2.92 13.69
CA THR A 243 14.86 1.89 13.51
C THR A 243 14.80 1.44 12.06
N SER A 244 14.82 0.12 11.85
CA SER A 244 14.67 -0.45 10.52
C SER A 244 13.25 -0.27 10.03
N ILE A 245 13.10 0.25 8.81
CA ILE A 245 11.83 0.25 8.09
C ILE A 245 11.47 -1.20 7.74
N PRO A 246 10.23 -1.67 7.99
CA PRO A 246 9.83 -3.02 7.64
C PRO A 246 10.01 -3.30 6.14
N SER A 247 10.51 -4.50 5.84
CA SER A 247 10.57 -5.02 4.48
C SER A 247 9.30 -5.81 4.17
N PHE A 248 8.83 -5.70 2.93
CA PHE A 248 7.65 -6.40 2.43
C PHE A 248 7.99 -7.28 1.21
N GLU A 249 9.27 -7.57 0.99
CA GLU A 249 9.75 -8.29 -0.21
C GLU A 249 9.11 -9.68 -0.33
N ASP A 250 8.96 -10.41 0.78
CA ASP A 250 8.35 -11.75 0.81
C ASP A 250 6.82 -11.74 0.95
N LEU A 251 6.19 -10.57 0.81
CA LEU A 251 4.76 -10.38 0.99
C LEU A 251 4.10 -9.96 -0.33
N TYR A 252 2.84 -10.36 -0.48
CA TYR A 252 1.93 -9.80 -1.45
C TYR A 252 0.91 -8.90 -0.76
N LEU A 253 0.56 -7.81 -1.44
CA LEU A 253 -0.54 -6.94 -1.04
C LEU A 253 -1.82 -7.42 -1.72
N VAL A 254 -2.85 -7.67 -0.92
CA VAL A 254 -4.12 -8.23 -1.38
C VAL A 254 -5.23 -7.21 -1.16
N ILE A 255 -5.91 -6.82 -2.24
CA ILE A 255 -6.89 -5.74 -2.27
C ILE A 255 -8.18 -6.23 -2.93
N PRO A 256 -9.37 -5.97 -2.36
CA PRO A 256 -10.64 -6.36 -2.98
C PRO A 256 -10.79 -5.68 -4.35
N ARG A 257 -11.21 -6.45 -5.36
CA ARG A 257 -11.46 -5.93 -6.69
C ARG A 257 -12.70 -5.05 -6.70
N GLN A 258 -12.51 -3.77 -6.97
CA GLN A 258 -13.59 -2.82 -7.20
C GLN A 258 -13.78 -2.63 -8.71
N GLY A 259 -14.69 -3.40 -9.31
CA GLY A 259 -15.01 -3.28 -10.73
C GLY A 259 -14.04 -4.02 -11.67
N SER A 260 -13.35 -3.27 -12.54
CA SER A 260 -12.56 -3.79 -13.67
C SER A 260 -11.35 -4.65 -13.24
N ARG A 261 -10.74 -5.39 -14.18
CA ARG A 261 -9.57 -6.26 -13.94
C ARG A 261 -8.29 -5.52 -13.58
N SER A 262 -8.23 -4.20 -13.78
CA SER A 262 -7.10 -3.36 -13.38
C SER A 262 -7.68 -2.13 -12.69
N PRO A 263 -7.55 -2.01 -11.35
CA PRO A 263 -8.13 -0.89 -10.63
C PRO A 263 -7.33 0.37 -10.95
N GLU A 264 -7.97 1.38 -11.55
CA GLU A 264 -7.35 2.71 -11.76
C GLU A 264 -7.07 3.43 -10.44
N ASN A 265 -7.63 2.96 -9.32
CA ASN A 265 -7.34 3.46 -7.99
C ASN A 265 -7.53 2.30 -7.01
N LEU A 266 -6.53 2.04 -6.17
CA LEU A 266 -6.61 1.01 -5.13
C LEU A 266 -7.72 1.28 -4.09
N GLY A 267 -8.21 2.53 -4.00
CA GLY A 267 -9.26 2.96 -3.10
C GLY A 267 -8.72 3.47 -1.76
N ARG A 268 -9.63 3.94 -0.90
CA ARG A 268 -9.33 4.48 0.44
C ARG A 268 -9.88 3.62 1.58
N ASN A 269 -10.55 2.52 1.25
CA ASN A 269 -11.08 1.59 2.24
C ASN A 269 -10.08 0.45 2.44
N PHE A 270 -9.33 0.52 3.54
CA PHE A 270 -8.27 -0.45 3.88
C PHE A 270 -8.78 -1.64 4.71
N SER A 271 -10.08 -1.66 5.05
CA SER A 271 -10.66 -2.66 5.96
C SER A 271 -10.46 -4.10 5.55
N MET A 272 -10.35 -4.36 4.24
CA MET A 272 -10.10 -5.69 3.66
C MET A 272 -8.71 -5.87 3.05
N TRP A 273 -7.81 -4.90 3.21
CA TRP A 273 -6.46 -5.00 2.68
C TRP A 273 -5.63 -5.92 3.56
N MET A 274 -4.90 -6.83 2.94
CA MET A 274 -4.06 -7.80 3.64
C MET A 274 -2.66 -7.85 3.07
N LEU A 275 -1.69 -8.11 3.94
CA LEU A 275 -0.33 -8.47 3.58
C LEU A 275 -0.13 -9.94 3.93
N LEU A 276 0.17 -10.76 2.92
CA LEU A 276 0.26 -12.21 3.04
C LEU A 276 1.57 -12.71 2.42
N GLU A 277 2.19 -13.68 3.08
CA GLU A 277 3.46 -14.26 2.63
C GLU A 277 3.30 -14.96 1.28
N ARG A 278 4.25 -14.73 0.36
CA ARG A 278 4.23 -15.31 -1.00
C ARG A 278 4.09 -16.83 -0.98
N VAL A 279 4.69 -17.50 0.00
CA VAL A 279 4.62 -18.96 0.18
C VAL A 279 3.20 -19.50 0.38
N ARG A 280 2.24 -18.66 0.77
CA ARG A 280 0.83 -19.04 0.93
C ARG A 280 0.08 -19.13 -0.40
N PHE A 281 0.67 -18.62 -1.48
CA PHE A 281 0.06 -18.59 -2.80
C PHE A 281 0.52 -19.78 -3.64
N LEU A 282 -0.31 -20.21 -4.60
CA LEU A 282 0.06 -21.30 -5.52
C LEU A 282 1.23 -20.95 -6.44
N ASP A 283 2.09 -21.95 -6.64
CA ASP A 283 3.05 -22.03 -7.76
C ASP A 283 2.57 -22.93 -8.92
N GLY A 284 1.45 -23.65 -8.79
CA GLY A 284 0.89 -24.40 -9.94
C GLY A 284 -0.28 -25.35 -9.69
N ILE A 285 -0.22 -26.26 -8.70
CA ILE A 285 -1.23 -27.33 -8.51
C ILE A 285 -1.42 -27.77 -7.04
N GLU A 286 -0.97 -26.97 -6.08
CA GLU A 286 -0.99 -27.34 -4.66
C GLU A 286 -2.36 -27.14 -4.00
N CYS A 287 -2.67 -28.00 -3.04
CA CYS A 287 -3.84 -27.87 -2.20
C CYS A 287 -3.58 -26.90 -1.03
N ASP A 288 -4.66 -26.40 -0.43
CA ASP A 288 -4.61 -25.64 0.82
C ASP A 288 -3.70 -24.40 0.76
N LYS A 289 -3.69 -23.77 -0.43
CA LYS A 289 -2.99 -22.52 -0.74
C LYS A 289 -3.92 -21.55 -1.47
N ILE A 290 -3.61 -20.27 -1.35
CA ILE A 290 -4.37 -19.17 -1.93
C ILE A 290 -4.32 -19.24 -3.45
N GLY A 291 -5.51 -19.34 -4.07
CA GLY A 291 -5.67 -19.44 -5.52
C GLY A 291 -5.83 -20.87 -6.04
N VAL A 292 -6.15 -21.83 -5.17
CA VAL A 292 -6.45 -23.23 -5.53
C VAL A 292 -7.24 -23.36 -6.83
N SER A 293 -6.73 -24.18 -7.75
CA SER A 293 -7.33 -24.36 -9.07
C SER A 293 -8.18 -25.62 -9.14
N TYR A 294 -9.00 -25.73 -10.18
CA TYR A 294 -9.73 -26.97 -10.48
C TYR A 294 -8.80 -28.18 -10.61
N GLU A 295 -7.59 -28.00 -11.15
CA GLU A 295 -6.63 -29.09 -11.32
C GLU A 295 -6.12 -29.61 -9.97
N ALA A 296 -5.74 -28.70 -9.06
CA ALA A 296 -5.33 -29.06 -7.71
C ALA A 296 -6.43 -29.83 -6.97
N PHE A 297 -7.67 -29.35 -7.07
CA PHE A 297 -8.84 -29.98 -6.46
C PHE A 297 -9.13 -31.39 -7.03
N LEU A 298 -9.00 -31.56 -8.36
CA LEU A 298 -9.21 -32.85 -9.02
C LEU A 298 -8.05 -33.85 -8.78
N CYS A 299 -6.81 -33.37 -8.60
CA CYS A 299 -5.62 -34.24 -8.49
C CYS A 299 -5.65 -35.15 -7.25
N HIS A 300 -6.47 -34.82 -6.25
CA HIS A 300 -6.75 -35.65 -5.06
C HIS A 300 -7.59 -36.92 -5.34
N SER A 301 -7.87 -37.24 -6.61
CA SER A 301 -8.86 -38.22 -7.09
C SER A 301 -8.75 -39.65 -6.53
N ARG A 302 -7.58 -40.12 -6.09
CA ARG A 302 -7.43 -41.52 -5.61
C ARG A 302 -8.04 -41.77 -4.23
N THR A 303 -8.14 -40.75 -3.38
CA THR A 303 -8.70 -40.83 -2.01
C THR A 303 -9.83 -39.84 -1.77
N TYR A 304 -10.28 -39.13 -2.81
CA TYR A 304 -11.28 -38.06 -2.72
C TYR A 304 -12.56 -38.48 -1.97
N ALA A 305 -13.10 -39.66 -2.32
CA ALA A 305 -14.34 -40.16 -1.72
C ALA A 305 -14.24 -40.55 -0.22
N SER A 306 -13.02 -40.70 0.30
CA SER A 306 -12.71 -40.99 1.71
C SER A 306 -12.17 -39.80 2.50
N GLY A 307 -11.84 -38.68 1.84
CA GLY A 307 -11.40 -37.46 2.50
C GLY A 307 -12.54 -36.70 3.19
N THR A 308 -12.22 -35.68 3.96
CA THR A 308 -13.22 -34.81 4.61
C THR A 308 -13.79 -33.79 3.63
N GLN A 309 -15.04 -33.37 3.79
CA GLN A 309 -15.57 -32.27 2.98
C GLN A 309 -14.72 -31.01 3.17
N GLY A 310 -14.44 -30.29 2.08
CA GLY A 310 -13.59 -29.11 2.07
C GLY A 310 -12.07 -29.36 2.02
N SER A 311 -11.60 -30.62 2.03
CA SER A 311 -10.15 -30.89 1.82
C SER A 311 -9.67 -30.22 0.53
N CYS A 312 -8.42 -29.74 0.52
CA CYS A 312 -7.78 -28.97 -0.55
C CYS A 312 -8.19 -27.49 -0.62
N LEU A 313 -9.22 -27.07 0.14
CA LEU A 313 -9.76 -25.71 0.11
C LEU A 313 -9.48 -24.94 1.41
N HIS A 314 -8.50 -25.36 2.21
CA HIS A 314 -8.08 -24.62 3.41
C HIS A 314 -7.16 -23.44 3.05
N ASN A 315 -6.86 -22.59 4.03
CA ASN A 315 -5.95 -21.43 3.90
C ASN A 315 -6.30 -20.47 2.74
N GLN A 316 -7.58 -20.21 2.53
CA GLN A 316 -8.06 -19.17 1.59
C GLN A 316 -8.21 -17.81 2.30
N PHE A 317 -8.39 -16.72 1.54
CA PHE A 317 -8.51 -15.37 2.11
C PHE A 317 -9.57 -15.25 3.22
N ALA A 318 -10.72 -15.91 3.05
CA ALA A 318 -11.77 -15.94 4.07
C ALA A 318 -11.31 -16.46 5.44
N GLY A 319 -10.33 -17.39 5.47
CA GLY A 319 -9.76 -17.92 6.71
C GLY A 319 -8.89 -16.90 7.45
N PHE A 320 -8.08 -16.15 6.71
CA PHE A 320 -7.25 -15.07 7.25
C PHE A 320 -8.10 -13.86 7.67
N PHE A 321 -9.14 -13.54 6.92
CA PHE A 321 -9.93 -12.32 7.10
C PHE A 321 -11.09 -12.43 8.08
N GLY A 322 -11.93 -13.46 7.93
CA GLY A 322 -13.34 -13.40 8.37
C GLY A 322 -13.77 -14.44 9.40
N THR A 323 -12.95 -15.45 9.72
CA THR A 323 -13.42 -16.56 10.58
C THR A 323 -12.47 -17.11 11.64
N SER A 324 -11.20 -16.68 11.76
CA SER A 324 -10.37 -17.23 12.87
C SER A 324 -9.14 -16.44 13.33
N ALA A 325 -8.37 -15.81 12.44
CA ALA A 325 -7.10 -15.20 12.87
C ALA A 325 -7.27 -13.73 13.31
N ASP A 326 -7.37 -12.80 12.37
CA ASP A 326 -7.37 -11.37 12.70
C ASP A 326 -8.64 -10.92 13.43
N GLN A 327 -9.79 -11.50 13.11
CA GLN A 327 -11.04 -11.15 13.80
C GLN A 327 -10.97 -11.50 15.29
N TYR A 328 -10.39 -12.66 15.62
CA TYR A 328 -10.16 -13.06 17.00
C TYR A 328 -9.16 -12.14 17.70
N GLU A 329 -8.06 -11.78 17.04
CA GLU A 329 -7.07 -10.85 17.60
C GLU A 329 -7.70 -9.48 17.90
N ILE A 330 -8.45 -8.92 16.95
CA ILE A 330 -9.13 -7.62 17.10
C ILE A 330 -10.14 -7.66 18.24
N GLU A 331 -10.97 -8.70 18.33
CA GLU A 331 -11.95 -8.88 19.43
C GLU A 331 -11.28 -8.96 20.81
N ASN A 332 -10.03 -9.42 20.87
CA ASN A 332 -9.23 -9.50 22.09
C ASN A 332 -8.29 -8.30 22.29
N ASN A 333 -8.47 -7.20 21.55
CA ASN A 333 -7.62 -6.01 21.57
C ASN A 333 -6.13 -6.29 21.26
N LEU A 334 -5.86 -7.31 20.46
CA LEU A 334 -4.54 -7.61 19.91
C LEU A 334 -4.39 -6.99 18.51
N LEU A 335 -3.14 -6.75 18.10
CA LEU A 335 -2.84 -6.27 16.75
C LEU A 335 -3.13 -7.38 15.74
N PRO A 336 -3.85 -7.11 14.65
CA PRO A 336 -4.10 -8.12 13.62
C PRO A 336 -2.80 -8.54 12.94
N GLN A 337 -2.73 -9.79 12.50
CA GLN A 337 -1.56 -10.37 11.86
C GLN A 337 -1.48 -10.05 10.35
N TYR A 338 -2.60 -10.05 9.63
CA TYR A 338 -2.61 -9.96 8.16
C TYR A 338 -3.17 -8.64 7.63
N ARG A 339 -4.18 -8.07 8.28
CA ARG A 339 -4.82 -6.81 7.90
C ARG A 339 -3.84 -5.65 7.95
N VAL A 340 -3.94 -4.75 6.99
CA VAL A 340 -3.12 -3.52 6.96
C VAL A 340 -3.63 -2.50 7.98
N GLU A 341 -4.96 -2.35 8.06
CA GLU A 341 -5.61 -1.45 9.01
C GLU A 341 -5.36 -1.90 10.47
N GLY A 342 -5.08 -0.94 11.34
CA GLY A 342 -4.74 -1.19 12.75
C GLY A 342 -3.26 -1.47 13.01
N ARG A 343 -2.50 -1.94 12.01
CA ARG A 343 -1.03 -2.15 12.13
C ARG A 343 -0.21 -0.96 11.67
N PHE A 344 -0.69 -0.25 10.66
CA PHE A 344 0.01 0.87 10.05
C PHE A 344 -0.80 2.16 10.14
N GLU A 345 -0.10 3.28 10.26
CA GLU A 345 -0.70 4.62 10.29
C GLU A 345 -0.51 5.34 8.95
N ARG A 346 -1.40 6.31 8.67
CA ARG A 346 -1.35 7.21 7.51
C ARG A 346 -1.23 6.43 6.19
N ILE A 347 -2.04 5.39 6.04
CA ILE A 347 -2.04 4.53 4.87
C ILE A 347 -2.51 5.34 3.67
N ASN A 348 -1.69 5.43 2.62
CA ASN A 348 -2.01 6.13 1.36
C ASN A 348 -2.38 7.61 1.50
N GLU A 349 -1.87 8.29 2.53
CA GLU A 349 -2.09 9.73 2.73
C GLU A 349 -1.07 10.63 2.00
N HIS A 350 -0.19 10.09 1.16
CA HIS A 350 0.85 10.89 0.52
C HIS A 350 0.32 11.85 -0.57
N PRO A 351 0.69 13.16 -0.53
CA PRO A 351 0.37 14.11 -1.59
C PRO A 351 1.19 13.81 -2.86
N GLY A 352 0.57 13.20 -3.86
CA GLY A 352 1.23 12.69 -5.07
C GLY A 352 0.92 11.22 -5.36
N PHE A 353 -0.19 10.71 -4.84
CA PHE A 353 -0.68 9.35 -5.01
C PHE A 353 -0.63 8.91 -6.48
N GLU A 354 0.28 7.97 -6.79
CA GLU A 354 0.19 7.21 -8.03
C GLU A 354 -0.90 6.16 -7.84
N THR A 355 -1.69 5.94 -8.89
CA THR A 355 -2.91 5.11 -8.89
C THR A 355 -2.71 3.66 -8.41
N HIS A 356 -1.47 3.16 -8.46
CA HIS A 356 -1.06 1.80 -8.09
C HIS A 356 0.10 1.85 -7.09
N SER A 357 -0.10 2.57 -5.98
CA SER A 357 0.90 2.67 -4.93
C SER A 357 0.31 2.40 -3.54
N PHE A 358 1.05 1.60 -2.77
CA PHE A 358 0.85 1.40 -1.35
C PHE A 358 1.89 2.19 -0.56
N SER A 359 1.43 2.95 0.43
CA SER A 359 2.28 3.75 1.29
C SER A 359 1.81 3.74 2.74
N ILE A 360 2.77 3.83 3.65
CA ILE A 360 2.55 3.85 5.09
C ILE A 360 3.37 4.98 5.72
N GLY A 361 2.83 5.59 6.77
CA GLY A 361 3.52 6.63 7.53
C GLY A 361 4.63 6.05 8.39
N ILE A 362 5.83 6.63 8.32
CA ILE A 362 6.94 6.27 9.20
C ILE A 362 6.86 7.16 10.45
N MET A 363 6.75 6.54 11.63
CA MET A 363 6.61 7.26 12.90
C MET A 363 7.93 7.52 13.62
N LYS A 364 8.93 6.65 13.42
CA LYS A 364 10.27 6.78 13.97
C LYS A 364 11.25 6.36 12.87
N LEU A 365 12.26 7.19 12.63
CA LEU A 365 13.45 6.82 11.89
C LEU A 365 14.56 6.65 12.91
#